data_AF-A0A4J1RZT7-F1
#
_entry.id   AF-A0A4J1RZT7-F1
#
_cell.length_a   1.000
_cell.length_b   1.000
_cell.length_c   1.000
_cell.angle_alpha   90.00
_cell.angle_beta   90.00
_cell.angle_gamma   90.00
#
_symmetry.space_group_name_H-M   'P 1'
#
loop_
_entity.id
_entity.type
_entity.pdbx_description
1 polymer ?
#
loop_
_entity_poly.entity_id
_entity_poly.type
_entity_poly.pdbx_seq_one_letter_code
_entity_poly.pdbx_strand_id
1 'polypeptide(L)'
;MSRVHVQIMNQFHRKSHEYKDIKRYWKLIQQDSRKLSDKRFYRPTFRMHLTNKEILDKLLSYSEDLKHHYQLYQLLLFHFQNKEPEKFFGLIEDNLKQVHPLFQTVFKTFLKDKEKIVNALQLPYSNAKLEATNNLIKRNAFGFRNFENFKKRIFIALNIKKERTKFVLSRA
;
A
#
# COMPACT_ATOMS: atom_id res chain seq x y z
N MET A 1 4.73 6.10 -1.13
CA MET A 1 4.74 5.91 -2.60
C MET A 1 3.75 6.77 -3.38
N SER A 2 2.48 6.93 -2.96
CA SER A 2 1.51 7.67 -3.79
C SER A 2 1.87 9.15 -4.04
N ARG A 3 2.35 9.88 -3.03
CA ARG A 3 2.69 11.31 -3.22
C ARG A 3 3.95 11.57 -4.05
N VAL A 4 4.96 10.70 -3.93
CA VAL A 4 6.28 10.91 -4.56
C VAL A 4 6.23 10.69 -6.06
N HIS A 5 5.60 9.61 -6.53
CA HIS A 5 5.44 9.43 -7.98
C HIS A 5 4.61 10.55 -8.61
N VAL A 6 3.61 11.11 -7.90
CA VAL A 6 2.82 12.25 -8.39
C VAL A 6 3.67 13.51 -8.49
N GLN A 7 4.53 13.78 -7.50
CA GLN A 7 5.45 14.91 -7.56
C GLN A 7 6.42 14.79 -8.73
N ILE A 8 7.07 13.63 -8.89
CA ILE A 8 7.99 13.37 -10.01
C ILE A 8 7.25 13.44 -11.34
N MET A 9 6.07 12.80 -11.45
CA MET A 9 5.23 12.88 -12.64
C MET A 9 4.92 14.34 -13.03
N ASN A 10 4.61 15.20 -12.05
CA ASN A 10 4.28 16.60 -12.30
C ASN A 10 5.48 17.49 -12.69
N GLN A 11 6.72 17.00 -12.57
CA GLN A 11 7.90 17.68 -13.13
C GLN A 11 7.93 17.61 -14.66
N PHE A 12 7.32 16.57 -15.24
CA PHE A 12 7.24 16.41 -16.69
C PHE A 12 6.08 17.21 -17.28
N HIS A 13 6.26 17.67 -18.53
CA HIS A 13 5.20 18.35 -19.26
C HIS A 13 4.00 17.40 -19.48
N ARG A 14 2.77 17.86 -19.27
CA ARG A 14 1.55 17.01 -19.30
C ARG A 14 1.32 16.25 -20.61
N LYS A 15 1.83 16.77 -21.73
CA LYS A 15 1.71 16.11 -23.04
C LYS A 15 2.84 15.10 -23.34
N SER A 16 3.90 15.09 -22.54
CA SER A 16 5.07 14.21 -22.69
C SER A 16 4.70 12.73 -22.54
N HIS A 17 5.57 11.85 -23.06
CA HIS A 17 5.38 10.41 -22.93
C HIS A 17 5.62 9.97 -21.49
N GLU A 18 6.65 10.50 -20.85
CA GLU A 18 7.06 10.29 -19.46
C GLU A 18 5.89 10.53 -18.49
N TYR A 19 5.22 11.68 -18.62
CA TYR A 19 4.03 11.99 -17.81
C TYR A 19 2.94 10.94 -17.99
N LYS A 20 2.61 10.59 -19.24
CA LYS A 20 1.52 9.65 -19.56
C LYS A 20 1.84 8.23 -19.09
N ASP A 21 3.08 7.82 -19.22
CA ASP A 21 3.56 6.48 -18.87
C ASP A 21 3.55 6.29 -17.36
N ILE A 22 4.15 7.23 -16.61
CA ILE A 22 4.13 7.20 -15.14
C ILE A 22 2.68 7.25 -14.64
N LYS A 23 1.84 8.12 -15.22
CA LYS A 23 0.42 8.22 -14.86
C LYS A 23 -0.37 6.94 -15.15
N ARG A 24 -0.09 6.25 -16.26
CA ARG A 24 -0.83 5.04 -16.65
C ARG A 24 -0.40 3.84 -15.80
N TYR A 25 0.90 3.73 -15.53
CA TYR A 25 1.51 2.54 -14.93
C TYR A 25 1.95 2.73 -13.47
N TRP A 26 1.49 3.79 -12.79
CA TRP A 26 1.85 4.10 -11.40
C TRP A 26 1.68 2.94 -10.41
N LYS A 27 0.72 2.04 -10.66
CA LYS A 27 0.50 0.84 -9.83
C LYS A 27 1.71 -0.12 -9.85
N LEU A 28 2.41 -0.22 -10.98
CA LEU A 28 3.60 -1.07 -11.11
C LEU A 28 4.75 -0.56 -10.22
N ILE A 29 4.87 0.76 -10.05
CA ILE A 29 5.88 1.39 -9.18
C ILE A 29 5.65 0.99 -7.70
N GLN A 30 4.41 0.69 -7.31
CA GLN A 30 4.05 0.33 -5.94
C GLN A 30 3.94 -1.18 -5.72
N GLN A 31 3.93 -1.96 -6.79
CA GLN A 31 3.80 -3.41 -6.70
C GLN A 31 5.10 -4.01 -6.14
N ASP A 32 4.95 -5.07 -5.34
CA ASP A 32 6.08 -5.86 -4.90
C ASP A 32 6.78 -6.46 -6.12
N SER A 33 8.08 -6.16 -6.26
CA SER A 33 8.91 -6.62 -7.37
C SER A 33 8.87 -8.14 -7.57
N ARG A 34 8.75 -8.91 -6.48
CA ARG A 34 8.69 -10.39 -6.50
C ARG A 34 7.36 -10.93 -7.02
N LYS A 35 6.34 -10.08 -7.12
CA LYS A 35 4.99 -10.42 -7.60
C LYS A 35 4.73 -9.86 -8.99
N LEU A 36 5.73 -9.29 -9.67
CA LEU A 36 5.59 -8.84 -11.04
C LEU A 36 5.43 -10.05 -11.96
N SER A 37 4.46 -9.98 -12.87
CA SER A 37 4.24 -11.05 -13.84
C SER A 37 5.24 -10.94 -14.99
N ASP A 38 5.85 -12.08 -15.32
CA ASP A 38 6.72 -12.25 -16.48
C ASP A 38 5.96 -12.45 -17.79
N LYS A 39 4.61 -12.49 -17.72
CA LYS A 39 3.79 -12.67 -18.93
C LYS A 39 3.85 -11.40 -19.79
N ARG A 40 4.23 -11.58 -21.06
CA ARG A 40 4.21 -10.52 -22.06
C ARG A 40 2.79 -10.24 -22.53
N PHE A 41 2.42 -8.96 -22.56
CA PHE A 41 1.15 -8.50 -23.11
C PHE A 41 1.36 -7.30 -24.01
N TYR A 42 0.54 -7.19 -25.07
CA TYR A 42 0.56 -6.01 -25.93
C TYR A 42 0.23 -4.76 -25.10
N ARG A 43 1.08 -3.74 -25.19
CA ARG A 43 0.92 -2.46 -24.50
C ARG A 43 0.68 -1.36 -25.52
N PRO A 44 -0.56 -0.86 -25.67
CA PRO A 44 -0.87 0.18 -26.65
C PRO A 44 -0.05 1.47 -26.50
N THR A 45 0.36 1.82 -25.27
CA THR A 45 1.24 2.98 -25.02
C THR A 45 2.60 2.82 -25.71
N PHE A 46 3.16 1.60 -25.71
CA PHE A 46 4.48 1.31 -26.22
C PHE A 46 4.47 0.67 -27.61
N ARG A 47 3.27 0.30 -28.12
CA ARG A 47 3.06 -0.38 -29.41
C ARG A 47 3.85 -1.69 -29.56
N MET A 48 4.05 -2.41 -28.46
CA MET A 48 4.80 -3.67 -28.44
C MET A 48 4.36 -4.56 -27.27
N HIS A 49 4.75 -5.83 -27.29
CA HIS A 49 4.52 -6.77 -26.20
C HIS A 49 5.60 -6.63 -25.13
N LEU A 50 5.21 -6.20 -23.93
CA LEU A 50 6.13 -6.01 -22.80
C LEU A 50 5.63 -6.75 -21.57
N THR A 51 6.57 -7.20 -20.76
CA THR A 51 6.37 -7.64 -19.38
C THR A 51 6.17 -6.44 -18.46
N ASN A 52 5.67 -6.68 -17.25
CA ASN A 52 5.56 -5.60 -16.26
C ASN A 52 6.93 -5.10 -15.79
N LYS A 53 7.95 -5.97 -15.80
CA LYS A 53 9.33 -5.63 -15.45
C LYS A 53 9.95 -4.67 -16.47
N GLU A 54 9.85 -4.97 -17.76
CA GLU A 54 10.37 -4.09 -18.83
C GLU A 54 9.70 -2.70 -18.80
N ILE A 55 8.38 -2.66 -18.53
CA ILE A 55 7.68 -1.38 -18.37
C ILE A 55 8.23 -0.63 -17.16
N LEU A 56 8.39 -1.31 -16.02
CA LEU A 56 8.88 -0.69 -14.81
C LEU A 56 10.31 -0.16 -14.99
N ASP A 57 11.21 -0.94 -15.57
CA ASP A 57 12.59 -0.52 -15.87
C ASP A 57 12.60 0.75 -16.73
N LYS A 58 11.71 0.83 -17.73
CA LYS A 58 11.54 2.03 -18.54
C LYS A 58 11.02 3.22 -17.73
N LEU A 59 10.03 3.04 -16.85
CA LEU A 59 9.55 4.11 -15.98
C LEU A 59 10.66 4.63 -15.06
N LEU A 60 11.46 3.74 -14.49
CA LEU A 60 12.56 4.10 -13.60
C LEU A 60 13.69 4.81 -14.36
N SER A 61 13.84 4.56 -15.66
CA SER A 61 14.83 5.28 -16.49
C SER A 61 14.51 6.77 -16.70
N TYR A 62 13.25 7.19 -16.49
CA TYR A 62 12.84 8.59 -16.70
C TYR A 62 13.35 9.53 -15.61
N SER A 63 13.66 9.04 -14.41
CA SER A 63 14.07 9.87 -13.29
C SER A 63 14.92 9.06 -12.32
N GLU A 64 16.14 9.52 -12.09
CA GLU A 64 17.04 8.90 -11.14
C GLU A 64 16.48 8.98 -9.71
N ASP A 65 15.79 10.07 -9.37
CA ASP A 65 15.05 10.18 -8.12
C ASP A 65 14.00 9.07 -8.01
N LEU A 66 13.18 8.85 -9.05
CA LEU A 66 12.15 7.82 -9.02
C LEU A 66 12.74 6.43 -8.78
N LYS A 67 13.89 6.15 -9.42
CA LYS A 67 14.64 4.91 -9.28
C LYS A 67 15.17 4.70 -7.86
N HIS A 68 15.84 5.69 -7.28
CA HIS A 68 16.32 5.63 -5.89
C HIS A 68 15.16 5.39 -4.91
N HIS A 69 14.08 6.14 -5.07
CA HIS A 69 12.90 5.99 -4.21
C HIS A 69 12.23 4.61 -4.35
N TYR A 70 12.15 4.10 -5.57
CA TYR A 70 11.62 2.76 -5.82
C TYR A 70 12.46 1.70 -5.12
N GLN A 71 13.77 1.74 -5.29
CA GLN A 71 14.70 0.77 -4.68
C GLN A 71 14.59 0.77 -3.15
N LEU A 72 14.63 1.95 -2.53
CA LEU A 72 14.48 2.08 -1.08
C LEU A 72 13.16 1.50 -0.58
N TYR A 73 12.06 1.81 -1.27
CA TYR A 73 10.74 1.26 -0.93
C TYR A 73 10.68 -0.26 -1.05
N GLN A 74 11.27 -0.84 -2.11
CA GLN A 74 11.27 -2.30 -2.29
C GLN A 74 12.08 -2.99 -1.18
N LEU A 75 13.21 -2.43 -0.75
CA LEU A 75 14.00 -2.94 0.36
C LEU A 75 13.23 -2.86 1.69
N LEU A 76 12.59 -1.71 1.97
CA LEU A 76 11.72 -1.57 3.14
C LEU A 76 10.59 -2.60 3.13
N LEU A 77 9.92 -2.76 1.98
CA LEU A 77 8.84 -3.72 1.81
C LEU A 77 9.32 -5.16 2.03
N PHE A 78 10.52 -5.49 1.54
CA PHE A 78 11.14 -6.80 1.71
C PHE A 78 11.36 -7.14 3.19
N HIS A 79 12.07 -6.28 3.94
CA HIS A 79 12.33 -6.51 5.36
C HIS A 79 11.05 -6.52 6.20
N PHE A 80 10.08 -5.66 5.86
CA PHE A 80 8.79 -5.64 6.52
C PHE A 80 8.03 -6.96 6.33
N GLN A 81 7.99 -7.51 5.11
CA GLN A 81 7.28 -8.76 4.83
C GLN A 81 8.00 -9.99 5.44
N ASN A 82 9.33 -9.96 5.51
CA ASN A 82 10.12 -11.02 6.14
C ASN A 82 10.15 -10.91 7.68
N LYS A 83 9.48 -9.90 8.26
CA LYS A 83 9.46 -9.64 9.71
C LYS A 83 10.86 -9.48 10.30
N GLU A 84 11.72 -8.72 9.62
CA GLU A 84 13.08 -8.39 10.06
C GLU A 84 13.12 -6.93 10.56
N PRO A 85 12.64 -6.65 11.80
CA PRO A 85 12.51 -5.28 12.28
C PRO A 85 13.84 -4.54 12.41
N GLU A 86 14.92 -5.23 12.79
CA GLU A 86 16.24 -4.63 12.97
C GLU A 86 16.76 -4.08 11.63
N LYS A 87 16.68 -4.88 10.57
CA LYS A 87 17.09 -4.47 9.21
C LYS A 87 16.17 -3.38 8.66
N PHE A 88 14.86 -3.48 8.91
CA PHE A 88 13.88 -2.48 8.49
C PHE A 88 14.18 -1.10 9.11
N PHE A 89 14.42 -1.05 10.42
CA PHE A 89 14.71 0.21 11.11
C PHE A 89 16.13 0.72 10.86
N GLY A 90 17.13 -0.16 10.73
CA GLY A 90 18.48 0.25 10.33
C GLY A 90 18.47 0.99 8.99
N LEU A 91 17.76 0.43 8.00
CA LEU A 91 17.63 1.06 6.69
C LEU A 91 16.88 2.41 6.73
N ILE A 92 15.93 2.60 7.65
CA ILE A 92 15.27 3.89 7.89
C ILE A 92 16.26 4.91 8.48
N GLU A 93 17.02 4.51 9.50
CA GLU A 93 17.97 5.37 10.22
C GLU A 93 19.09 5.83 9.27
N ASP A 94 19.66 4.92 8.48
CA ASP A 94 20.74 5.19 7.52
C ASP A 94 20.33 6.21 6.45
N ASN A 95 19.09 6.12 5.98
CA ASN A 95 18.60 6.95 4.88
C ASN A 95 17.91 8.24 5.35
N LEU A 96 17.70 8.45 6.65
CA LEU A 96 16.86 9.54 7.20
C LEU A 96 17.26 10.95 6.72
N LYS A 97 18.57 11.20 6.55
CA LYS A 97 19.10 12.50 6.14
C LYS A 97 19.09 12.71 4.62
N GLN A 98 19.11 11.63 3.85
CA GLN A 98 19.27 11.65 2.39
C GLN A 98 17.92 11.48 1.66
N VAL A 99 16.91 10.90 2.32
CA VAL A 99 15.60 10.73 1.70
C VAL A 99 14.88 12.05 1.48
N HIS A 100 14.04 12.06 0.44
CA HIS A 100 13.14 13.15 0.12
C HIS A 100 12.27 13.55 1.34
N PRO A 101 11.98 14.85 1.56
CA PRO A 101 11.26 15.34 2.75
C PRO A 101 9.95 14.62 3.07
N LEU A 102 9.21 14.18 2.05
CA LEU A 102 7.99 13.40 2.24
C LEU A 102 8.20 12.08 2.99
N PHE A 103 9.34 11.42 2.79
CA PHE A 103 9.69 10.20 3.52
C PHE A 103 10.24 10.49 4.90
N GLN A 104 10.92 11.62 5.10
CA GLN A 104 11.46 11.99 6.40
C GLN A 104 10.37 12.02 7.48
N THR A 105 9.21 12.60 7.20
CA THR A 105 8.09 12.62 8.16
C THR A 105 7.60 11.21 8.47
N VAL A 106 7.45 10.36 7.45
CA VAL A 106 7.01 8.96 7.62
C VAL A 106 8.03 8.17 8.45
N PHE A 107 9.31 8.33 8.16
CA PHE A 107 10.41 7.68 8.87
C PHE A 107 10.48 8.14 10.32
N LYS A 108 10.34 9.44 10.59
CA LYS A 108 10.25 9.96 11.97
C LYS A 108 9.07 9.36 12.72
N THR A 109 7.91 9.21 12.08
CA THR A 109 6.75 8.54 12.69
C THR A 109 7.05 7.07 12.98
N PHE A 110 7.66 6.34 12.04
CA PHE A 110 8.04 4.94 12.27
C PHE A 110 9.03 4.79 13.42
N LEU A 111 10.03 5.66 13.52
CA LEU A 111 10.99 5.65 14.63
C LEU A 111 10.31 5.99 15.97
N LYS A 112 9.38 6.95 15.99
CA LYS A 112 8.60 7.29 17.19
C LYS A 112 7.77 6.11 17.69
N ASP A 113 7.16 5.35 16.78
CA ASP A 113 6.31 4.20 17.10
C ASP A 113 7.05 2.85 16.91
N LYS A 114 8.38 2.84 17.02
CA LYS A 114 9.25 1.69 16.73
C LYS A 114 8.80 0.43 17.47
N GLU A 115 8.64 0.51 18.79
CA GLU A 115 8.21 -0.63 19.63
C GLU A 115 6.87 -1.23 19.16
N LYS A 116 5.89 -0.39 18.81
CA LYS A 116 4.58 -0.85 18.34
C LYS A 116 4.69 -1.58 17.01
N ILE A 117 5.54 -1.08 16.11
CA ILE A 117 5.76 -1.70 14.79
C ILE A 117 6.52 -3.03 14.95
N VAL A 118 7.54 -3.08 15.81
CA VAL A 118 8.25 -4.33 16.13
C VAL A 118 7.29 -5.37 16.69
N ASN A 119 6.46 -4.99 17.67
CA ASN A 119 5.44 -5.86 18.24
C ASN A 119 4.45 -6.34 17.15
N ALA A 120 4.02 -5.47 16.25
CA ALA A 120 3.12 -5.84 15.15
C ALA A 120 3.74 -6.82 14.15
N LEU A 121 5.06 -6.80 13.96
CA LEU A 121 5.77 -7.73 13.07
C LEU A 121 6.00 -9.09 13.73
N GLN A 122 6.34 -9.11 15.02
CA GLN A 122 6.69 -10.32 15.75
C GLN A 122 5.47 -11.10 16.23
N LEU A 123 4.43 -10.41 16.69
CA LEU A 123 3.24 -11.07 17.23
C LEU A 123 2.37 -11.69 16.12
N PRO A 124 1.68 -12.80 16.40
CA PRO A 124 0.81 -13.47 15.44
C PRO A 124 -0.58 -12.82 15.30
N TYR A 125 -0.83 -11.70 16.00
CA TYR A 125 -2.16 -11.07 16.03
C TYR A 125 -2.46 -10.34 14.72
N SER A 126 -3.68 -10.52 14.23
CA SER A 126 -4.18 -9.85 13.03
C SER A 126 -5.31 -8.88 13.36
N ASN A 127 -5.22 -7.67 12.80
CA ASN A 127 -6.29 -6.68 12.86
C ASN A 127 -7.51 -7.03 12.00
N ALA A 128 -7.50 -8.16 11.28
CA ALA A 128 -8.57 -8.55 10.36
C ALA A 128 -9.98 -8.54 11.00
N LYS A 129 -10.12 -9.05 12.24
CA LYS A 129 -11.41 -9.06 12.96
C LYS A 129 -11.88 -7.64 13.30
N LEU A 130 -10.96 -6.78 13.73
CA LEU A 130 -11.22 -5.40 14.09
C LEU A 130 -11.59 -4.57 12.86
N GLU A 131 -10.82 -4.69 11.78
CA GLU A 131 -11.10 -4.03 10.50
C GLU A 131 -12.42 -4.49 9.87
N ALA A 132 -12.75 -5.78 9.94
CA ALA A 132 -14.02 -6.30 9.45
C ALA A 132 -15.22 -5.67 10.18
N THR A 133 -15.06 -5.43 11.49
CA THR A 133 -16.06 -4.77 12.33
C THR A 133 -16.15 -3.28 12.02
N ASN A 134 -15.01 -2.58 11.97
CA ASN A 134 -14.95 -1.15 11.63
C ASN A 134 -15.58 -0.85 10.27
N ASN A 135 -15.30 -1.67 9.26
CA ASN A 135 -15.88 -1.49 7.92
C ASN A 135 -17.39 -1.73 7.91
N LEU A 136 -17.91 -2.66 8.71
CA LEU A 136 -19.35 -2.86 8.86
C LEU A 136 -20.00 -1.65 9.52
N ILE A 137 -19.39 -1.09 10.56
CA ILE A 137 -19.88 0.12 11.23
C ILE A 137 -19.89 1.29 10.25
N LYS A 138 -18.77 1.57 9.60
CA LYS A 138 -18.64 2.67 8.63
C LYS A 138 -19.69 2.59 7.51
N ARG A 139 -19.99 1.40 6.98
CA ARG A 139 -21.03 1.19 5.95
C ARG A 139 -22.45 1.44 6.45
N ASN A 140 -22.71 1.24 7.73
CA ASN A 140 -24.05 1.35 8.33
C ASN A 140 -24.26 2.64 9.14
N ALA A 141 -23.24 3.48 9.29
CA ALA A 141 -23.28 4.67 10.13
C ALA A 141 -23.93 5.90 9.48
N PHE A 142 -24.08 5.92 8.15
CA PHE A 142 -24.54 7.10 7.44
C PHE A 142 -26.04 7.38 7.65
N GLY A 143 -26.40 8.66 7.83
CA GLY A 143 -27.80 9.13 7.84
C GLY A 143 -28.53 9.08 9.18
N PHE A 144 -27.84 8.80 10.29
CA PHE A 144 -28.47 8.77 11.62
C PHE A 144 -28.41 10.13 12.32
N ARG A 145 -29.57 10.63 12.74
CA ARG A 145 -29.69 11.80 13.64
C ARG A 145 -29.77 11.42 15.13
N ASN A 146 -30.18 10.19 15.42
CA ASN A 146 -30.37 9.67 16.78
C ASN A 146 -29.40 8.51 17.04
N PHE A 147 -28.64 8.60 18.14
CA PHE A 147 -27.63 7.61 18.53
C PHE A 147 -28.21 6.24 18.85
N GLU A 148 -29.38 6.15 19.49
CA GLU A 148 -30.02 4.87 19.79
C GLU A 148 -30.44 4.12 18.52
N ASN A 149 -30.92 4.85 17.50
CA ASN A 149 -31.26 4.26 16.21
C ASN A 149 -30.00 3.77 15.47
N PHE A 150 -28.91 4.53 15.53
CA PHE A 150 -27.61 4.09 15.02
C PHE A 150 -27.14 2.81 15.70
N LYS A 151 -27.13 2.79 17.04
CA LYS A 151 -26.72 1.66 17.87
C LYS A 151 -27.54 0.41 17.56
N LYS A 152 -28.87 0.53 17.50
CA LYS A 152 -29.78 -0.57 17.14
C LYS A 152 -29.45 -1.16 15.76
N ARG A 153 -29.23 -0.32 14.74
CA ARG A 153 -28.86 -0.80 13.39
C ARG A 153 -27.52 -1.53 13.37
N ILE A 154 -26.52 -1.04 14.11
CA ILE A 154 -25.23 -1.73 14.22
C ILE A 154 -25.41 -3.11 14.84
N PHE A 155 -26.16 -3.23 15.94
CA PHE A 155 -26.44 -4.53 16.56
C PHE A 155 -27.15 -5.50 15.61
N ILE A 156 -28.16 -5.03 14.88
CA ILE A 156 -28.86 -5.85 13.87
C ILE A 156 -27.88 -6.33 12.79
N ALA A 157 -27.06 -5.44 12.24
CA ALA A 157 -26.09 -5.79 11.20
C ALA A 157 -25.02 -6.80 11.68
N LEU A 158 -24.56 -6.66 12.92
CA LEU A 158 -23.63 -7.60 13.55
C LEU A 158 -24.29 -8.98 13.76
N ASN A 159 -25.52 -9.02 14.25
CA ASN A 159 -26.27 -10.25 14.47
C ASN A 159 -26.52 -11.01 13.15
N ILE A 160 -26.94 -10.32 12.09
CA ILE A 160 -27.11 -10.93 10.76
C ILE A 160 -25.82 -11.56 10.25
N LYS A 161 -24.66 -10.89 10.43
CA LYS A 161 -23.36 -11.46 10.05
C LYS A 161 -23.01 -12.71 10.86
N LYS A 162 -23.31 -12.70 12.16
CA LYS A 162 -23.07 -13.83 13.08
C LYS A 162 -23.93 -15.04 12.74
N GLU A 163 -25.20 -14.83 12.39
CA GLU A 163 -26.09 -15.91 11.93
C GLU A 163 -25.61 -16.53 10.62
N ARG A 164 -25.25 -15.71 9.62
CA ARG A 164 -24.73 -16.19 8.33
C ARG A 164 -23.45 -17.01 8.47
N THR A 165 -22.58 -16.66 9.40
CA THR A 165 -21.31 -17.38 9.63
C THR A 165 -21.52 -18.71 10.36
N LYS A 166 -22.46 -18.78 11.31
CA LYS A 166 -22.83 -20.05 11.97
C LYS A 166 -23.34 -21.10 10.98
N PHE A 167 -24.17 -20.69 10.01
CA PHE A 167 -24.73 -21.59 8.99
C PHE A 167 -23.67 -22.24 8.07
N VAL A 168 -22.52 -21.58 7.90
CA VAL A 168 -21.41 -22.10 7.08
C VAL A 168 -20.57 -23.13 7.84
N LEU A 169 -20.48 -23.00 9.17
CA LEU A 169 -19.75 -23.95 10.03
C LEU A 169 -20.55 -25.23 10.33
N SER A 170 -21.86 -25.23 10.11
CA SER A 170 -22.75 -26.40 10.26
C SER A 170 -22.92 -27.23 8.98
N ARG A 171 -22.11 -26.99 7.94
CA ARG A 171 -22.09 -27.74 6.68
C ARG A 171 -20.83 -28.60 6.50
N ALA A 172 -20.14 -28.90 7.60
CA ALA A 172 -19.10 -29.93 7.65
C ALA A 172 -19.70 -31.26 8.08
#